data_AF-A0A0B1SJ16-F1
#
_entry.id   AF-A0A0B1SJ16-F1
#
_cell.length_a   1.000
_cell.length_b   1.000
_cell.length_c   1.000
_cell.angle_alpha   90.00
_cell.angle_beta   90.00
_cell.angle_gamma   90.00
#
_symmetry.space_group_name_H-M   'P 1'
#
loop_
_entity.id
_entity.type
_entity.pdbx_description
1 polymer ?
#
loop_
_entity_poly.entity_id
_entity_poly.type
_entity_poly.pdbx_seq_one_letter_code
_entity_poly.pdbx_strand_id
1 'polypeptide(L)'
;MPDALFGISWVERYAHVIFSEAVSDPIVTSANDHRVYAVFSTPDSDVRMSAVCSFSMKRIREEFDYGTFKQQRTVNSLWVPYNRNEIPRPRPGACVPDSTKLPEATVSFITRTPLMHRAIESVNGPMLIEGSDRADLTQIAVLPHVDSVNGQNYDIIYLGTSDGRVLKLIEAVNNTTVIESVTVFSRTIPVVNLLTTPRQLVVVSSDEVATIDVHHCNEPDSCNRCVALQDPHCAWDLTIARCVNRNSWTGGHFIQNIVFGQSEQCPEGIVISEELNDGRFFVNTCGKRFL
;
A
#
# COMPACT_ATOMS: atom_id res chain seq x y z
N MET A 1 9.61 -27.51 -14.73
CA MET A 1 8.95 -26.22 -14.46
C MET A 1 7.69 -26.46 -13.64
N PRO A 2 7.78 -26.40 -12.29
CA PRO A 2 6.57 -26.20 -11.49
C PRO A 2 6.84 -25.31 -10.28
N ASP A 3 6.75 -23.97 -10.38
CA ASP A 3 6.93 -23.07 -9.22
C ASP A 3 6.01 -21.84 -9.25
N ALA A 4 4.74 -22.02 -9.62
CA ALA A 4 3.74 -20.94 -9.57
C ALA A 4 2.45 -21.28 -8.79
N LEU A 5 2.34 -22.50 -8.24
CA LEU A 5 1.11 -22.97 -7.58
C LEU A 5 1.21 -23.00 -6.04
N PHE A 6 2.37 -22.66 -5.46
CA PHE A 6 2.51 -22.61 -4.01
C PHE A 6 1.96 -21.31 -3.37
N GLY A 7 1.88 -20.19 -4.11
CA GLY A 7 1.44 -18.91 -3.52
C GLY A 7 -0.05 -18.86 -3.14
N ILE A 8 -0.93 -19.49 -3.93
CA ILE A 8 -2.39 -19.39 -3.74
C ILE A 8 -2.89 -20.43 -2.72
N SER A 9 -2.25 -21.61 -2.64
CA SER A 9 -2.67 -22.66 -1.70
C SER A 9 -2.36 -22.36 -0.23
N TRP A 10 -1.49 -21.40 0.09
CA TRP A 10 -1.07 -21.12 1.47
C TRP A 10 -2.06 -20.24 2.23
N VAL A 11 -2.68 -19.26 1.57
CA VAL A 11 -3.68 -18.36 2.18
C VAL A 11 -4.86 -19.17 2.74
N GLU A 12 -5.27 -20.25 2.08
CA GLU A 12 -6.34 -21.14 2.56
C GLU A 12 -5.89 -22.14 3.63
N ARG A 13 -4.59 -22.48 3.72
CA ARG A 13 -4.08 -23.50 4.66
C ARG A 13 -3.61 -22.92 6.00
N TYR A 14 -3.26 -21.64 6.05
CA TYR A 14 -2.78 -20.91 7.24
C TYR A 14 -3.65 -19.71 7.63
N ALA A 15 -4.89 -19.66 7.13
CA ALA A 15 -5.93 -18.71 7.58
C ALA A 15 -6.26 -18.79 9.10
N HIS A 16 -5.58 -19.63 9.86
CA HIS A 16 -5.87 -19.89 11.26
C HIS A 16 -5.17 -18.95 12.23
N VAL A 17 -4.08 -18.28 11.86
CA VAL A 17 -3.48 -17.25 12.72
C VAL A 17 -2.68 -16.27 11.85
N ILE A 18 -3.31 -15.17 11.43
CA ILE A 18 -2.62 -14.01 10.85
C ILE A 18 -3.06 -12.82 11.69
N PHE A 19 -2.10 -12.08 12.26
CA PHE A 19 -2.40 -10.95 13.13
C PHE A 19 -2.35 -9.65 12.32
N SER A 20 -3.31 -8.76 12.56
CA SER A 20 -3.24 -7.39 12.04
C SER A 20 -2.28 -6.58 12.90
N GLU A 21 -1.16 -6.14 12.32
CA GLU A 21 -0.16 -5.32 13.00
C GLU A 21 -0.57 -3.84 13.00
N ALA A 22 -1.06 -3.36 11.85
CA ALA A 22 -1.47 -1.98 11.67
C ALA A 22 -2.58 -1.85 10.63
N VAL A 23 -3.43 -0.84 10.78
CA VAL A 23 -4.53 -0.54 9.85
C VAL A 23 -4.55 0.96 9.59
N SER A 24 -4.68 1.35 8.34
CA SER A 24 -4.78 2.75 7.93
C SER A 24 -6.14 3.35 8.29
N ASP A 25 -6.23 4.67 8.30
CA ASP A 25 -7.52 5.35 8.25
C ASP A 25 -8.29 5.00 6.95
N PRO A 26 -9.63 5.09 6.95
CA PRO A 26 -10.43 4.89 5.75
C PRO A 26 -10.18 5.97 4.69
N ILE A 27 -9.68 5.55 3.54
CA ILE A 27 -9.40 6.41 2.39
C ILE A 27 -10.61 6.47 1.47
N VAL A 28 -11.05 7.67 1.10
CA VAL A 28 -12.14 7.85 0.13
C VAL A 28 -11.70 7.35 -1.24
N THR A 29 -12.55 6.58 -1.91
CA THR A 29 -12.32 6.14 -3.30
C THR A 29 -13.34 6.78 -4.23
N SER A 30 -13.06 6.78 -5.54
CA SER A 30 -13.89 7.39 -6.58
C SER A 30 -15.31 6.80 -6.71
N ALA A 31 -15.60 5.66 -6.06
CA ALA A 31 -16.87 4.93 -6.17
C ALA A 31 -17.86 5.17 -5.00
N ASN A 32 -17.72 6.27 -4.24
CA ASN A 32 -18.49 6.51 -3.00
C ASN A 32 -18.35 5.35 -1.99
N ASP A 33 -17.16 4.76 -1.97
CA ASP A 33 -16.74 3.76 -1.01
C ASP A 33 -15.45 4.23 -0.33
N HIS A 34 -15.16 3.67 0.84
CA HIS A 34 -13.88 3.87 1.49
C HIS A 34 -13.07 2.57 1.45
N ARG A 35 -11.75 2.71 1.45
CA ARG A 35 -10.80 1.60 1.49
C ARG A 35 -9.90 1.74 2.70
N VAL A 36 -9.68 0.63 3.41
CA VAL A 36 -8.67 0.55 4.47
C VAL A 36 -7.57 -0.40 4.02
N TYR A 37 -6.34 -0.06 4.37
CA TYR A 37 -5.17 -0.89 4.12
C TYR A 37 -4.68 -1.45 5.44
N ALA A 38 -4.30 -2.71 5.47
CA ALA A 38 -3.83 -3.35 6.69
C ALA A 38 -2.58 -4.17 6.44
N VAL A 39 -1.69 -4.11 7.42
CA VAL A 39 -0.48 -4.92 7.51
C VAL A 39 -0.78 -6.14 8.36
N PHE A 40 -0.36 -7.28 7.86
CA PHE A 40 -0.52 -8.57 8.49
C PHE A 40 0.81 -9.25 8.68
N SER A 41 0.96 -9.98 9.77
CA SER A 41 2.12 -10.81 10.07
C SER A 41 1.69 -12.26 10.29
N THR A 42 2.60 -13.19 9.97
CA THR A 42 2.49 -14.55 10.50
C THR A 42 2.80 -14.54 12.00
N PRO A 43 2.30 -15.53 12.75
CA PRO A 43 2.58 -15.64 14.18
C PRO A 43 4.07 -15.80 14.42
N ASP A 44 4.47 -15.48 15.65
CA ASP A 44 5.85 -15.66 16.07
C ASP A 44 6.32 -17.11 15.87
N SER A 45 7.19 -17.29 14.90
CA SER A 45 7.68 -18.59 14.41
C SER A 45 8.98 -18.39 13.65
N ASP A 46 9.68 -19.48 13.33
CA ASP A 46 10.95 -19.43 12.59
C ASP A 46 10.80 -18.84 11.17
N VAL A 47 9.58 -18.79 10.64
CA VAL A 47 9.26 -18.21 9.32
C VAL A 47 8.25 -17.08 9.52
N ARG A 48 8.77 -15.90 9.82
CA ARG A 48 7.97 -14.68 9.79
C ARG A 48 7.80 -14.18 8.36
N MET A 49 6.59 -13.79 8.02
CA MET A 49 6.26 -13.15 6.75
C MET A 49 5.27 -12.03 7.04
N SER A 50 5.31 -11.00 6.20
CA SER A 50 4.38 -9.89 6.27
C SER A 50 3.59 -9.74 4.98
N ALA A 51 2.37 -9.23 5.05
CA ALA A 51 1.55 -8.95 3.88
C ALA A 51 0.77 -7.65 4.04
N VAL A 52 0.51 -6.98 2.93
CA VAL A 52 -0.37 -5.80 2.87
C VAL A 52 -1.60 -6.14 2.06
N CYS A 53 -2.79 -5.90 2.62
CA CYS A 53 -4.06 -6.10 1.94
C CYS A 53 -4.92 -4.84 2.01
N SER A 54 -5.88 -4.73 1.09
CA SER A 54 -6.85 -3.64 1.07
C SER A 54 -8.28 -4.16 1.15
N PHE A 55 -9.13 -3.49 1.92
CA PHE A 55 -10.51 -3.90 2.17
C PHE A 55 -11.49 -2.78 1.89
N SER A 56 -12.61 -3.14 1.25
CA SER A 56 -13.73 -2.23 1.00
C SER A 56 -14.56 -2.04 2.26
N MET A 57 -14.73 -0.80 2.71
CA MET A 57 -15.60 -0.47 3.84
C MET A 57 -17.07 -0.74 3.54
N LYS A 58 -17.49 -0.71 2.27
CA LYS A 58 -18.80 -1.21 1.85
C LYS A 58 -18.94 -2.71 2.11
N ARG A 59 -17.99 -3.55 1.68
CA ARG A 59 -18.02 -5.01 1.95
C ARG A 59 -17.99 -5.33 3.46
N ILE A 60 -17.17 -4.59 4.22
CA ILE A 60 -17.10 -4.71 5.68
C ILE A 60 -18.49 -4.45 6.29
N ARG A 61 -19.11 -3.32 5.95
CA ARG A 61 -20.46 -2.98 6.44
C ARG A 61 -21.52 -4.00 6.03
N GLU A 62 -21.50 -4.44 4.77
CA GLU A 62 -22.44 -5.45 4.27
C GLU A 62 -22.38 -6.76 5.07
N GLU A 63 -21.19 -7.21 5.44
CA GLU A 63 -21.04 -8.40 6.30
C GLU A 63 -21.60 -8.12 7.71
N PHE A 64 -21.31 -6.97 8.32
CA PHE A 64 -21.86 -6.64 9.64
C PHE A 64 -23.39 -6.44 9.63
N ASP A 65 -23.97 -5.92 8.54
CA ASP A 65 -25.40 -5.64 8.42
C ASP A 65 -26.22 -6.89 8.05
N TYR A 66 -25.68 -7.76 7.19
CA TYR A 66 -26.43 -8.86 6.59
C TYR A 66 -25.79 -10.24 6.78
N GLY A 67 -24.58 -10.31 7.30
CA GLY A 67 -23.85 -11.54 7.58
C GLY A 67 -24.46 -12.37 8.70
N THR A 68 -24.06 -13.64 8.77
CA THR A 68 -24.41 -14.54 9.88
C THR A 68 -23.33 -14.51 10.94
N PHE A 69 -23.72 -14.55 12.21
CA PHE A 69 -22.78 -14.74 13.30
C PHE A 69 -22.19 -16.16 13.29
N LYS A 70 -21.04 -16.34 13.92
CA LYS A 70 -20.35 -17.62 14.09
C LYS A 70 -20.58 -18.13 15.51
N GLN A 71 -21.02 -19.38 15.66
CA GLN A 71 -21.26 -19.96 16.97
C GLN A 71 -20.55 -21.30 17.16
N GLN A 72 -20.22 -21.55 18.42
CA GLN A 72 -19.77 -22.84 18.89
C GLN A 72 -20.75 -23.32 19.97
N ARG A 73 -21.56 -24.34 19.67
CA ARG A 73 -22.64 -24.79 20.58
C ARG A 73 -22.10 -25.35 21.90
N THR A 74 -20.95 -26.01 21.84
CA THR A 74 -20.19 -26.50 23.00
C THR A 74 -18.71 -26.32 22.70
N VAL A 75 -17.86 -26.39 23.73
CA VAL A 75 -16.39 -26.31 23.60
C VAL A 75 -15.80 -27.33 22.61
N ASN A 76 -16.49 -28.46 22.41
CA ASN A 76 -16.07 -29.54 21.52
C ASN A 76 -16.80 -29.53 20.16
N SER A 77 -17.75 -28.62 19.96
CA SER A 77 -18.48 -28.51 18.69
C SER A 77 -17.66 -27.74 17.67
N LEU A 78 -17.90 -28.03 16.39
CA LEU A 78 -17.38 -27.22 15.30
C LEU A 78 -18.00 -25.81 15.34
N TRP A 79 -17.23 -24.82 14.89
CA TRP A 79 -17.74 -23.48 14.65
C TRP A 79 -18.60 -23.48 13.39
N VAL A 80 -19.87 -23.11 13.54
CA VAL A 80 -20.88 -23.15 12.48
C VAL A 80 -21.59 -21.81 12.35
N PRO A 81 -22.21 -21.50 11.20
CA PRO A 81 -23.03 -20.29 11.08
C PRO A 81 -24.23 -20.36 12.04
N TYR A 82 -24.54 -19.22 12.66
CA TYR A 82 -25.74 -19.04 13.46
C TYR A 82 -26.98 -19.00 12.55
N ASN A 83 -28.09 -19.59 13.00
CA ASN A 83 -29.33 -19.63 12.23
C ASN A 83 -29.94 -18.21 12.10
N ARG A 84 -30.12 -17.72 10.87
CA ARG A 84 -30.65 -16.36 10.60
C ARG A 84 -32.00 -16.09 11.26
N ASN A 85 -32.86 -17.12 11.38
CA ASN A 85 -34.20 -16.98 11.93
C ASN A 85 -34.22 -16.84 13.46
N GLU A 86 -33.11 -17.20 14.12
CA GLU A 86 -32.95 -17.14 15.58
C GLU A 86 -32.19 -15.88 16.03
N ILE A 87 -31.80 -15.01 15.10
CA ILE A 87 -31.12 -13.75 15.42
C ILE A 87 -32.17 -12.77 15.99
N PRO A 88 -31.96 -12.22 17.22
CA PRO A 88 -32.88 -11.28 17.83
C PRO A 88 -33.10 -10.01 17.00
N ARG A 89 -34.21 -9.31 17.26
CA ARG A 89 -34.50 -7.98 16.71
C ARG A 89 -34.60 -6.94 17.82
N PRO A 90 -34.02 -5.73 17.66
CA PRO A 90 -33.22 -5.26 16.52
C PRO A 90 -31.92 -6.05 16.36
N ARG A 91 -31.32 -6.02 15.16
CA ARG A 91 -30.12 -6.81 14.84
C ARG A 91 -29.01 -6.50 15.85
N PRO A 92 -28.42 -7.51 16.51
CA PRO A 92 -27.32 -7.29 17.44
C PRO A 92 -26.13 -6.60 16.76
N GLY A 93 -25.56 -5.59 17.40
CA GLY A 93 -24.44 -4.78 16.86
C GLY A 93 -24.85 -3.61 15.96
N ALA A 94 -26.12 -3.51 15.56
CA ALA A 94 -26.58 -2.37 14.77
C ALA A 94 -26.71 -1.09 15.60
N CYS A 95 -26.43 0.06 14.98
CA CYS A 95 -26.59 1.37 15.59
C CYS A 95 -28.08 1.69 15.81
N VAL A 96 -28.43 2.11 17.03
CA VAL A 96 -29.77 2.57 17.40
C VAL A 96 -29.68 3.94 18.10
N PRO A 97 -30.74 4.77 18.09
CA PRO A 97 -30.69 6.09 18.72
C PRO A 97 -30.39 6.07 20.23
N ASP A 98 -30.81 5.01 20.92
CA ASP A 98 -30.60 4.85 22.36
C ASP A 98 -30.34 3.37 22.68
N SER A 99 -29.08 3.02 22.89
CA SER A 99 -28.64 1.65 23.18
C SER A 99 -29.09 1.14 24.55
N THR A 100 -29.44 2.04 25.48
CA THR A 100 -29.92 1.67 26.83
C THR A 100 -31.30 1.01 26.81
N LYS A 101 -32.05 1.20 25.73
CA LYS A 101 -33.40 0.64 25.52
C LYS A 101 -33.41 -0.67 24.74
N LEU A 102 -32.24 -1.25 24.44
CA LEU A 102 -32.15 -2.51 23.72
C LEU A 102 -32.71 -3.67 24.56
N PRO A 103 -33.44 -4.62 23.94
CA PRO A 103 -33.87 -5.82 24.64
C PRO A 103 -32.68 -6.63 25.18
N GLU A 104 -32.84 -7.20 26.37
CA GLU A 104 -31.81 -8.05 27.00
C GLU A 104 -31.36 -9.19 26.07
N ALA A 105 -32.28 -9.77 25.30
CA ALA A 105 -31.98 -10.81 24.32
C ALA A 105 -30.97 -10.34 23.25
N THR A 106 -31.07 -9.10 22.77
CA THR A 106 -30.14 -8.53 21.77
C THR A 106 -28.76 -8.27 22.40
N VAL A 107 -28.72 -7.74 23.61
CA VAL A 107 -27.47 -7.43 24.33
C VAL A 107 -26.74 -8.73 24.71
N SER A 108 -27.45 -9.68 25.33
CA SER A 108 -26.90 -10.99 25.71
C SER A 108 -26.39 -11.76 24.49
N PHE A 109 -27.08 -11.66 23.35
CA PHE A 109 -26.64 -12.28 22.10
C PHE A 109 -25.28 -11.75 21.65
N ILE A 110 -25.11 -10.43 21.51
CA ILE A 110 -23.86 -9.86 20.96
C ILE A 110 -22.67 -10.08 21.91
N THR A 111 -22.90 -10.09 23.22
CA THR A 111 -21.86 -10.40 24.21
C THR A 111 -21.38 -11.85 24.11
N ARG A 112 -22.26 -12.79 23.74
CA ARG A 112 -21.91 -14.22 23.63
C ARG A 112 -21.43 -14.62 22.23
N THR A 113 -21.94 -13.96 21.20
CA THR A 113 -21.70 -14.31 19.79
C THR A 113 -21.23 -13.10 18.98
N PRO A 114 -20.06 -12.50 19.31
CA PRO A 114 -19.58 -11.29 18.64
C PRO A 114 -18.97 -11.54 17.25
N LEU A 115 -18.59 -12.80 16.94
CA LEU A 115 -17.87 -13.12 15.73
C LEU A 115 -18.80 -13.29 14.53
N MET A 116 -18.38 -12.78 13.38
CA MET A 116 -19.01 -13.04 12.09
C MET A 116 -18.54 -14.38 11.52
N HIS A 117 -19.40 -15.07 10.77
CA HIS A 117 -19.10 -16.39 10.23
C HIS A 117 -18.15 -16.31 9.03
N ARG A 118 -18.39 -15.37 8.12
CA ARG A 118 -17.56 -15.19 6.93
C ARG A 118 -16.44 -14.19 7.20
N ALA A 119 -15.28 -14.47 6.64
CA ALA A 119 -14.20 -13.51 6.58
C ALA A 119 -14.47 -12.48 5.48
N ILE A 120 -13.96 -11.27 5.66
CA ILE A 120 -13.99 -10.24 4.62
C ILE A 120 -12.75 -10.44 3.74
N GLU A 121 -12.98 -10.61 2.44
CA GLU A 121 -11.91 -10.80 1.46
C GLU A 121 -11.27 -9.47 1.05
N SER A 122 -9.95 -9.49 0.82
CA SER A 122 -9.21 -8.37 0.21
C SER A 122 -9.75 -8.06 -1.19
N VAL A 123 -9.71 -6.80 -1.62
CA VAL A 123 -10.28 -6.34 -2.90
C VAL A 123 -9.62 -7.03 -4.09
N ASN A 124 -8.29 -7.25 -4.06
CA ASN A 124 -7.51 -7.86 -5.14
C ASN A 124 -6.46 -8.88 -4.64
N GLY A 125 -6.69 -9.48 -3.46
CA GLY A 125 -5.67 -10.29 -2.77
C GLY A 125 -4.59 -9.42 -2.08
N PRO A 126 -3.45 -10.01 -1.68
CA PRO A 126 -2.36 -9.26 -1.07
C PRO A 126 -1.64 -8.40 -2.11
N MET A 127 -1.44 -7.13 -1.78
CA MET A 127 -0.75 -6.13 -2.59
C MET A 127 0.77 -6.27 -2.50
N LEU A 128 1.26 -6.68 -1.34
CA LEU A 128 2.67 -6.97 -1.08
C LEU A 128 2.74 -8.19 -0.17
N ILE A 129 3.72 -9.06 -0.41
CA ILE A 129 4.12 -10.13 0.50
C ILE A 129 5.64 -10.02 0.68
N GLU A 130 6.08 -9.82 1.91
CA GLU A 130 7.48 -9.85 2.31
C GLU A 130 7.77 -11.20 2.96
N GLY A 131 8.75 -11.91 2.41
CA GLY A 131 9.18 -13.22 2.88
C GLY A 131 10.04 -13.13 4.15
N SER A 132 10.52 -14.28 4.62
CA SER A 132 11.32 -14.37 5.85
C SER A 132 12.75 -13.85 5.72
N ASP A 133 13.19 -13.49 4.50
CA ASP A 133 14.46 -12.83 4.23
C ASP A 133 14.40 -11.30 4.39
N ARG A 134 13.20 -10.77 4.66
CA ARG A 134 12.91 -9.33 4.74
C ARG A 134 12.48 -8.96 6.15
N ALA A 135 12.64 -7.68 6.48
CA ALA A 135 12.22 -7.18 7.77
C ALA A 135 10.68 -7.15 7.85
N ASP A 136 10.15 -7.54 9.02
CA ASP A 136 8.71 -7.50 9.29
C ASP A 136 8.14 -6.10 9.05
N LEU A 137 6.95 -6.03 8.46
CA LEU A 137 6.18 -4.81 8.33
C LEU A 137 5.49 -4.52 9.66
N THR A 138 5.56 -3.28 10.12
CA THR A 138 5.14 -2.88 11.47
C THR A 138 4.05 -1.81 11.47
N GLN A 139 4.08 -0.91 10.50
CA GLN A 139 3.19 0.25 10.45
C GLN A 139 2.78 0.60 9.03
N ILE A 140 1.66 1.31 8.89
CA ILE A 140 1.15 1.78 7.61
C ILE A 140 0.59 3.19 7.71
N ALA A 141 0.91 4.03 6.72
CA ALA A 141 0.28 5.33 6.51
C ALA A 141 -0.03 5.50 5.02
N VAL A 142 -1.12 6.18 4.68
CA VAL A 142 -1.56 6.35 3.29
C VAL A 142 -1.76 7.83 2.99
N LEU A 143 -1.12 8.31 1.92
CA LEU A 143 -1.33 9.63 1.35
C LEU A 143 -2.24 9.48 0.11
N PRO A 144 -3.52 9.85 0.22
CA PRO A 144 -4.47 9.58 -0.85
C PRO A 144 -4.51 10.68 -1.91
N HIS A 145 -5.01 10.33 -3.09
CA HIS A 145 -5.32 11.27 -4.19
C HIS A 145 -4.14 12.13 -4.66
N VAL A 146 -2.99 11.51 -4.93
CA VAL A 146 -1.87 12.20 -5.58
C VAL A 146 -2.09 12.16 -7.09
N ASP A 147 -2.41 13.32 -7.67
CA ASP A 147 -2.59 13.44 -9.12
C ASP A 147 -1.26 13.36 -9.87
N SER A 148 -1.27 12.61 -10.96
CA SER A 148 -0.19 12.50 -11.93
C SER A 148 -0.34 13.49 -13.09
N VAL A 149 0.67 13.59 -13.95
CA VAL A 149 0.68 14.51 -15.11
C VAL A 149 -0.50 14.28 -16.04
N ASN A 150 -0.96 13.04 -16.20
CA ASN A 150 -2.08 12.68 -17.07
C ASN A 150 -3.47 12.76 -16.37
N GLY A 151 -3.52 13.29 -15.14
CA GLY A 151 -4.76 13.43 -14.36
C GLY A 151 -5.28 12.14 -13.73
N GLN A 152 -4.48 11.08 -13.69
CA GLN A 152 -4.78 9.88 -12.90
C GLN A 152 -4.40 10.08 -11.44
N ASN A 153 -5.18 9.50 -10.53
CA ASN A 153 -4.97 9.62 -9.09
C ASN A 153 -4.40 8.33 -8.51
N TYR A 154 -3.39 8.49 -7.67
CA TYR A 154 -2.70 7.40 -7.00
C TYR A 154 -2.75 7.58 -5.49
N ASP A 155 -3.00 6.48 -4.78
CA ASP A 155 -2.82 6.41 -3.34
C ASP A 155 -1.41 5.89 -3.06
N ILE A 156 -0.64 6.64 -2.27
CA ILE A 156 0.73 6.30 -1.91
C ILE A 156 0.72 5.69 -0.51
N ILE A 157 1.26 4.49 -0.39
CA ILE A 157 1.27 3.70 0.83
C ILE A 157 2.69 3.69 1.38
N TYR A 158 2.87 4.14 2.62
CA TYR A 158 4.12 4.06 3.35
C TYR A 158 4.04 2.93 4.36
N LEU A 159 5.05 2.06 4.37
CA LEU A 159 5.15 0.93 5.29
C LEU A 159 6.40 1.08 6.15
N GLY A 160 6.25 0.96 7.46
CA GLY A 160 7.36 0.91 8.39
C GLY A 160 7.84 -0.52 8.58
N THR A 161 9.13 -0.72 8.81
CA THR A 161 9.71 -2.05 9.04
C THR A 161 10.32 -2.18 10.43
N SER A 162 10.53 -3.42 10.88
CA SER A 162 11.18 -3.74 12.15
C SER A 162 12.69 -3.40 12.19
N ASP A 163 13.32 -3.18 11.03
CA ASP A 163 14.73 -2.76 10.92
C ASP A 163 14.92 -1.24 10.73
N GLY A 164 13.85 -0.44 10.81
CA GLY A 164 13.93 1.02 10.77
C GLY A 164 13.92 1.64 9.38
N ARG A 165 13.39 0.90 8.40
CA ARG A 165 13.16 1.37 7.04
C ARG A 165 11.72 1.82 6.83
N VAL A 166 11.55 2.65 5.82
CA VAL A 166 10.25 2.97 5.24
C VAL A 166 10.25 2.53 3.79
N LEU A 167 9.25 1.73 3.43
CA LEU A 167 8.95 1.37 2.05
C LEU A 167 7.84 2.28 1.52
N LYS A 168 8.01 2.77 0.30
CA LYS A 168 6.99 3.54 -0.41
C LYS A 168 6.43 2.73 -1.56
N LEU A 169 5.12 2.53 -1.53
CA LEU A 169 4.37 1.72 -2.48
C LEU A 169 3.33 2.55 -3.20
N ILE A 170 3.07 2.18 -4.44
CA ILE A 170 1.98 2.75 -5.23
C ILE A 170 1.08 1.61 -5.71
N GLU A 171 -0.22 1.79 -5.51
CA GLU A 171 -1.24 0.96 -6.13
C GLU A 171 -1.52 1.50 -7.54
N ALA A 172 -1.01 0.82 -8.58
CA ALA A 172 -1.39 1.03 -9.97
C ALA A 172 -2.48 0.03 -10.38
N VAL A 173 -3.16 0.30 -11.49
CA VAL A 173 -4.21 -0.60 -12.01
C VAL A 173 -3.62 -2.00 -12.26
N ASN A 174 -4.03 -2.97 -11.45
CA ASN A 174 -3.60 -4.38 -11.46
C ASN A 174 -2.14 -4.65 -11.08
N ASN A 175 -1.40 -3.67 -10.54
CA ASN A 175 -0.04 -3.91 -10.07
C ASN A 175 0.28 -3.03 -8.86
N THR A 176 1.00 -3.57 -7.90
CA THR A 176 1.55 -2.80 -6.78
C THR A 176 3.07 -2.86 -6.87
N THR A 177 3.72 -1.71 -6.78
CA THR A 177 5.18 -1.61 -6.89
C THR A 177 5.74 -0.87 -5.70
N VAL A 178 6.80 -1.44 -5.09
CA VAL A 178 7.66 -0.73 -4.15
C VAL A 178 8.59 0.16 -4.98
N ILE A 179 8.42 1.47 -4.87
CA ILE A 179 9.22 2.44 -5.64
C ILE A 179 10.40 3.00 -4.85
N GLU A 180 10.39 2.87 -3.53
CA GLU A 180 11.42 3.43 -2.66
C GLU A 180 11.57 2.61 -1.39
N SER A 181 12.81 2.50 -0.90
CA SER A 181 13.14 1.92 0.40
C SER A 181 14.22 2.77 1.06
N VAL A 182 13.86 3.49 2.13
CA VAL A 182 14.75 4.43 2.82
C VAL A 182 15.03 3.94 4.22
N THR A 183 16.30 3.96 4.62
CA THR A 183 16.70 3.76 6.02
C THR A 183 16.63 5.12 6.71
N VAL A 184 15.74 5.26 7.68
CA VAL A 184 15.42 6.56 8.29
C VAL A 184 16.35 6.90 9.44
N PHE A 185 16.67 5.90 10.26
CA PHE A 185 17.50 6.05 11.45
C PHE A 185 18.88 5.43 11.22
N SER A 186 19.91 5.97 11.88
CA SER A 186 21.27 5.40 11.77
C SER A 186 21.41 4.03 12.45
N ARG A 187 20.52 3.74 13.41
CA ARG A 187 20.44 2.46 14.10
C ARG A 187 19.30 1.63 13.51
N THR A 188 19.43 0.32 13.55
CA THR A 188 18.34 -0.61 13.22
C THR A 188 17.34 -0.64 14.37
N ILE A 189 16.36 0.27 14.32
CA ILE A 189 15.31 0.44 15.33
C ILE A 189 13.93 0.34 14.66
N PRO A 190 12.98 -0.45 15.20
CA PRO A 190 11.67 -0.61 14.58
C PRO A 190 10.92 0.72 14.41
N VAL A 191 10.23 0.87 13.29
CA VAL A 191 9.24 1.93 13.11
C VAL A 191 8.00 1.56 13.93
N VAL A 192 7.60 2.41 14.86
CA VAL A 192 6.44 2.17 15.75
C VAL A 192 5.26 3.06 15.42
N ASN A 193 5.44 4.12 14.64
CA ASN A 193 4.32 4.91 14.10
C ASN A 193 4.72 5.64 12.81
N LEU A 194 3.74 5.88 11.94
CA LEU A 194 3.88 6.66 10.71
C LEU A 194 2.73 7.65 10.60
N LEU A 195 3.06 8.92 10.30
CA LEU A 195 2.06 9.93 9.97
C LEU A 195 2.46 10.65 8.69
N THR A 196 1.56 10.75 7.72
CA THR A 196 1.84 11.39 6.45
C THR A 196 1.08 12.69 6.28
N THR A 197 1.74 13.66 5.66
CA THR A 197 1.15 14.91 5.15
C THR A 197 1.45 15.02 3.65
N PRO A 198 0.87 15.99 2.91
CA PRO A 198 1.20 16.20 1.51
C PRO A 198 2.66 16.64 1.23
N ARG A 199 3.47 16.91 2.26
CA ARG A 199 4.86 17.38 2.12
C ARG A 199 5.88 16.49 2.80
N GLN A 200 5.52 15.94 3.96
CA GLN A 200 6.44 15.21 4.83
C GLN A 200 5.79 13.95 5.37
N LEU A 201 6.61 12.92 5.55
CA LEU A 201 6.31 11.73 6.32
C LEU A 201 7.05 11.81 7.67
N VAL A 202 6.29 11.74 8.76
CA VAL A 202 6.79 11.63 10.13
C VAL A 202 6.97 10.15 10.46
N VAL A 203 8.17 9.77 10.86
CA VAL A 203 8.56 8.41 11.21
C VAL A 203 8.97 8.39 12.68
N VAL A 204 8.35 7.51 13.46
CA VAL A 204 8.54 7.43 14.91
C VAL A 204 9.12 6.06 15.26
N SER A 205 10.20 6.04 16.04
CA SER A 205 10.74 4.86 16.71
C SER A 205 10.51 4.95 18.23
N SER A 206 11.09 4.03 18.99
CA SER A 206 11.06 4.06 20.47
C SER A 206 11.82 5.25 21.09
N ASP A 207 12.80 5.81 20.39
CA ASP A 207 13.78 6.76 20.91
C ASP A 207 14.02 7.98 20.02
N GLU A 208 13.62 7.93 18.75
CA GLU A 208 13.87 8.96 17.76
C GLU A 208 12.61 9.26 16.94
N VAL A 209 12.49 10.51 16.48
CA VAL A 209 11.45 10.96 15.54
C VAL A 209 12.15 11.67 14.41
N ALA A 210 11.84 11.28 13.18
CA ALA A 210 12.39 11.88 11.97
C ALA A 210 11.27 12.32 11.04
N THR A 211 11.59 13.29 10.18
CA THR A 211 10.73 13.71 9.07
C THR A 211 11.49 13.54 7.78
N ILE A 212 10.91 12.83 6.81
CA ILE A 212 11.44 12.70 5.46
C ILE A 212 10.50 13.34 4.45
N ASP A 213 11.03 13.81 3.33
CA ASP A 213 10.21 14.36 2.26
C ASP A 213 9.42 13.24 1.57
N VAL A 214 8.21 13.55 1.13
CA VAL A 214 7.35 12.57 0.42
C VAL A 214 7.81 12.26 -0.99
N HIS A 215 8.82 12.97 -1.51
CA HIS A 215 9.35 12.79 -2.84
C HIS A 215 10.81 13.25 -2.92
N HIS A 216 11.57 12.67 -3.84
CA HIS A 216 12.97 13.02 -4.09
C HIS A 216 13.21 13.50 -5.53
N CYS A 217 12.26 14.29 -6.07
CA CYS A 217 12.28 14.72 -7.48
C CYS A 217 13.53 15.52 -7.89
N ASN A 218 14.32 16.04 -6.95
CA ASN A 218 15.53 16.82 -7.27
C ASN A 218 16.79 15.95 -7.43
N GLU A 219 16.74 14.66 -7.08
CA GLU A 219 17.90 13.76 -7.18
C GLU A 219 18.22 13.27 -8.60
N PRO A 220 17.23 13.00 -9.48
CA PRO A 220 17.51 12.60 -10.84
C PRO A 220 18.07 13.75 -11.69
N ASP A 221 19.18 13.47 -12.36
CA ASP A 221 19.88 14.38 -13.28
C ASP A 221 19.50 14.16 -14.76
N SER A 222 18.63 13.19 -15.04
CA SER A 222 18.24 12.81 -16.41
C SER A 222 16.79 12.35 -16.47
N CYS A 223 16.18 12.48 -17.66
CA CYS A 223 14.80 12.07 -17.90
C CYS A 223 14.56 10.61 -17.53
N ASN A 224 15.44 9.71 -17.96
CA ASN A 224 15.31 8.28 -17.67
C ASN A 224 15.34 8.00 -16.16
N ARG A 225 16.21 8.67 -15.40
CA ARG A 225 16.26 8.52 -13.93
C ARG A 225 15.03 9.11 -13.25
N CYS A 226 14.50 10.23 -13.76
CA CYS A 226 13.29 10.85 -13.22
C CYS A 226 12.06 9.95 -13.42
N VAL A 227 11.90 9.41 -14.63
CA VAL A 227 10.79 8.50 -14.94
C VAL A 227 10.94 7.17 -14.19
N ALA A 228 12.18 6.69 -14.00
CA ALA A 228 12.46 5.47 -13.23
C ALA A 228 12.13 5.57 -11.74
N LEU A 229 11.93 6.77 -11.18
CA LEU A 229 11.39 6.92 -9.83
C LEU A 229 9.99 6.33 -9.70
N GLN A 230 9.22 6.27 -10.80
CA GLN A 230 7.83 5.86 -10.82
C GLN A 230 6.93 6.65 -9.84
N ASP A 231 7.40 7.80 -9.35
CA ASP A 231 6.76 8.58 -8.31
C ASP A 231 5.73 9.55 -8.90
N PRO A 232 4.45 9.49 -8.49
CA PRO A 232 3.40 10.39 -8.96
C PRO A 232 3.69 11.86 -8.68
N HIS A 233 4.52 12.16 -7.68
CA HIS A 233 4.93 13.54 -7.40
C HIS A 233 5.92 14.10 -8.42
N CYS A 234 6.67 13.24 -9.12
CA CYS A 234 7.82 13.64 -9.92
C CYS A 234 7.55 13.47 -11.42
N ALA A 235 7.91 14.48 -12.19
CA ALA A 235 7.88 14.43 -13.64
C ALA A 235 9.07 15.17 -14.23
N TRP A 236 9.52 14.74 -15.41
CA TRP A 236 10.59 15.41 -16.12
C TRP A 236 10.03 16.57 -16.94
N ASP A 237 10.52 17.78 -16.70
CA ASP A 237 10.20 18.96 -17.49
C ASP A 237 11.15 19.08 -18.69
N LEU A 238 10.61 18.98 -19.91
CA LEU A 238 11.38 19.10 -21.15
C LEU A 238 11.93 20.51 -21.41
N THR A 239 11.31 21.55 -20.83
CA THR A 239 11.68 22.94 -21.10
C THR A 239 12.95 23.36 -20.38
N ILE A 240 13.11 22.92 -19.13
CA ILE A 240 14.27 23.22 -18.29
C ILE A 240 15.22 22.03 -18.11
N ALA A 241 14.89 20.89 -18.72
CA ALA A 241 15.65 19.64 -18.64
C ALA A 241 15.95 19.23 -17.18
N ARG A 242 14.91 19.19 -16.34
CA ARG A 242 15.02 18.79 -14.92
C ARG A 242 13.83 17.98 -14.46
N CYS A 243 14.07 17.14 -13.46
CA CYS A 243 13.01 16.47 -12.72
C CYS A 243 12.41 17.45 -11.71
N VAL A 244 11.08 17.60 -11.72
CA VAL A 244 10.36 18.59 -10.91
C VAL A 244 9.18 17.95 -10.19
N ASN A 245 8.80 18.54 -9.06
CA ASN A 245 7.61 18.13 -8.33
C ASN A 245 6.34 18.79 -8.91
N ARG A 246 5.19 18.27 -8.46
CA ARG A 246 3.86 18.72 -8.87
C ARG A 246 3.58 20.22 -8.79
N ASN A 247 4.17 20.95 -7.85
CA ASN A 247 3.91 22.40 -7.71
C ASN A 247 4.44 23.22 -8.90
N SER A 248 5.34 22.65 -9.70
CA SER A 248 5.92 23.28 -10.88
C SER A 248 5.18 22.96 -12.18
N TRP A 249 4.10 22.16 -12.13
CA TRP A 249 3.39 21.74 -13.32
C TRP A 249 2.49 22.84 -13.88
N THR A 250 3.04 23.73 -14.69
CA THR A 250 2.28 24.83 -15.31
C THR A 250 2.49 24.88 -16.81
N GLY A 251 1.50 24.38 -17.59
CA GLY A 251 1.46 24.54 -19.05
C GLY A 251 2.66 23.99 -19.83
N GLY A 252 3.53 23.22 -19.18
CA GLY A 252 4.74 22.62 -19.75
C GLY A 252 4.53 21.21 -20.27
N HIS A 253 5.54 20.72 -20.99
CA HIS A 253 5.58 19.33 -21.46
C HIS A 253 6.32 18.46 -20.43
N PHE A 254 5.54 17.75 -19.63
CA PHE A 254 6.05 16.86 -18.58
C PHE A 254 6.02 15.41 -19.02
N ILE A 255 7.09 14.68 -18.74
CA ILE A 255 7.19 13.24 -18.98
C ILE A 255 7.11 12.51 -17.64
N GLN A 256 6.16 11.60 -17.52
CA GLN A 256 5.98 10.74 -16.35
C GLN A 256 5.43 9.38 -16.80
N ASN A 257 5.93 8.29 -16.21
CA ASN A 257 5.38 6.95 -16.40
C ASN A 257 5.50 6.14 -15.10
N ILE A 258 4.43 6.16 -14.31
CA ILE A 258 4.36 5.50 -13.00
C ILE A 258 4.32 3.97 -13.13
N VAL A 259 3.69 3.45 -14.19
CA VAL A 259 3.45 2.00 -14.33
C VAL A 259 4.72 1.25 -14.72
N PHE A 260 5.48 1.78 -15.68
CA PHE A 260 6.63 1.09 -16.27
C PHE A 260 7.99 1.68 -15.88
N GLY A 261 8.02 2.91 -15.36
CA GLY A 261 9.28 3.58 -15.02
C GLY A 261 10.15 3.92 -16.23
N GLN A 262 9.58 3.93 -17.44
CA GLN A 262 10.29 4.18 -18.69
C GLN A 262 9.43 4.99 -19.67
N SER A 263 10.07 5.80 -20.52
CA SER A 263 9.39 6.58 -21.56
C SER A 263 10.28 6.78 -22.78
N GLU A 264 9.75 6.45 -23.97
CA GLU A 264 10.41 6.72 -25.25
C GLU A 264 10.51 8.23 -25.56
N GLN A 265 9.78 9.07 -24.81
CA GLN A 265 9.83 10.52 -24.96
C GLN A 265 11.06 11.14 -24.30
N CYS A 266 11.80 10.36 -23.51
CA CYS A 266 13.03 10.85 -22.91
C CYS A 266 14.09 11.07 -24.00
N PRO A 267 14.66 12.28 -24.11
CA PRO A 267 15.70 12.55 -25.09
C PRO A 267 16.92 11.66 -24.80
N GLU A 268 17.46 11.00 -25.83
CA GLU A 268 18.78 10.38 -25.73
C GLU A 268 19.79 11.48 -25.41
N GLY A 269 20.61 11.26 -24.38
CA GLY A 269 21.37 12.29 -23.68
C GLY A 269 21.99 13.33 -24.61
N ILE A 270 21.47 14.56 -24.55
CA ILE A 270 22.25 15.72 -24.98
C ILE A 270 23.31 15.89 -23.90
N VAL A 271 24.50 15.33 -24.15
CA VAL A 271 25.71 15.78 -23.47
C VAL A 271 25.84 17.25 -23.84
N ILE A 272 25.51 18.15 -22.92
CA ILE A 272 25.87 19.55 -23.04
C ILE A 272 27.39 19.55 -22.89
N SER A 273 28.11 19.38 -24.00
CA SER A 273 29.53 19.66 -24.04
C SER A 273 29.65 21.17 -23.86
N GLU A 274 29.96 21.60 -22.64
CA GLU A 274 30.61 22.90 -22.48
C GLU A 274 31.84 22.94 -23.39
N GLU A 275 31.99 24.08 -24.05
CA GLU A 275 32.91 24.40 -25.12
C GLU A 275 34.29 23.73 -25.03
N LEU A 276 34.61 22.88 -26.01
CA LEU A 276 35.99 22.65 -26.43
C LEU A 276 36.07 22.85 -27.94
N ASN A 277 36.47 24.08 -28.26
CA ASN A 277 37.02 24.49 -29.53
C ASN A 277 38.26 23.63 -29.86
N ASP A 278 38.07 22.50 -30.54
CA ASP A 278 39.03 22.05 -31.56
C ASP A 278 38.41 20.99 -32.47
N GLY A 279 38.57 21.18 -33.78
CA GLY A 279 37.97 20.32 -34.79
C GLY A 279 38.53 18.91 -34.76
N ARG A 280 37.65 17.91 -34.71
CA ARG A 280 37.89 16.58 -35.29
C ARG A 280 36.60 15.81 -35.47
N PHE A 281 36.22 15.64 -36.73
CA PHE A 281 35.18 14.71 -37.16
C PHE A 281 35.54 13.28 -36.70
N PHE A 282 34.64 12.65 -35.96
CA PHE A 282 34.57 11.18 -35.88
C PHE A 282 33.16 10.74 -36.24
N VAL A 283 33.02 10.29 -37.48
CA VAL A 283 31.92 9.42 -37.90
C VAL A 283 32.18 8.07 -37.24
N ASN A 284 31.23 7.53 -36.48
CA ASN A 284 31.20 6.09 -36.23
C ASN A 284 29.78 5.55 -36.36
N THR A 285 29.72 4.51 -37.17
CA THR A 285 28.58 3.87 -37.80
C THR A 285 27.76 3.01 -36.84
N CYS A 286 26.45 3.07 -37.01
CA CYS A 286 25.48 2.09 -36.54
C CYS A 286 25.79 0.68 -37.10
N GLY A 287 25.82 -0.35 -36.25
CA GLY A 287 26.09 -1.73 -36.66
C GLY A 287 25.82 -2.77 -35.57
N LYS A 288 24.70 -3.48 -35.71
CA LYS A 288 24.19 -4.61 -34.91
C LYS A 288 25.24 -5.69 -34.55
N ARG A 289 25.04 -6.36 -33.40
CA ARG A 289 24.97 -7.83 -33.34
C ARG A 289 24.26 -8.37 -32.09
N PHE A 290 23.25 -9.20 -32.35
CA PHE A 290 22.69 -10.17 -31.43
C PHE A 290 23.72 -11.26 -31.14
N LEU A 291 23.72 -11.74 -29.89
CA LEU A 291 23.97 -13.13 -29.53
C LEU A 291 22.80 -13.59 -28.67
#